data_AF-A0AAD7TXP8-F1
#
_entry.id   AF-A0AAD7TXP8-F1
#
_cell.length_a   1.000
_cell.length_b   1.000
_cell.length_c   1.000
_cell.angle_alpha   90.00
_cell.angle_beta   90.00
_cell.angle_gamma   90.00
#
_symmetry.space_group_name_H-M   'P 1'
#
loop_
_entity.id
_entity.type
_entity.pdbx_description
1 polymer ?
#
loop_
_entity_poly.entity_id
_entity_poly.type
_entity_poly.pdbx_seq_one_letter_code
_entity_poly.pdbx_strand_id
1 'polypeptide(L)'
;MFTLLTLVSSALVLASGVAADFIPAGTAAHIFSTQNTSLALAPQAATPNAYLEVTIPGDGSSNDPSAFYIVSGSGVPSQIAYGDWCITAKGVVPESASQILYIAECDASDPAQFWTVNENPSTISNADGNCITLGRRPTV
;
A
#
# COMPACT_ATOMS: atom_id res chain seq x y z
N MET A 1 -44.26 -18.16 41.45
CA MET A 1 -43.92 -16.75 41.20
C MET A 1 -42.43 -16.71 40.89
N PHE A 2 -42.09 -16.48 39.62
CA PHE A 2 -40.71 -16.51 39.10
C PHE A 2 -40.01 -15.18 39.40
N THR A 3 -38.76 -15.21 39.84
CA THR A 3 -37.90 -14.01 39.84
C THR A 3 -36.54 -14.39 39.25
N LEU A 4 -36.27 -13.87 38.06
CA LEU A 4 -35.07 -14.07 37.27
C LEU A 4 -34.02 -13.03 37.69
N LEU A 5 -32.87 -13.44 38.23
CA LEU A 5 -31.73 -12.54 38.46
C LEU A 5 -30.99 -12.32 37.14
N THR A 6 -31.09 -11.12 36.57
CA THR A 6 -30.32 -10.69 35.41
C THR A 6 -28.92 -10.25 35.85
N LEU A 7 -27.89 -11.04 35.51
CA LEU A 7 -26.49 -10.64 35.54
C LEU A 7 -26.21 -9.72 34.35
N VAL A 8 -26.02 -8.42 34.61
CA VAL A 8 -25.54 -7.48 33.59
C VAL A 8 -24.01 -7.46 33.68
N SER A 9 -23.35 -8.27 32.83
CA SER A 9 -21.90 -8.17 32.62
C SER A 9 -21.60 -6.95 31.76
N SER A 10 -21.20 -5.85 32.36
CA SER A 10 -20.64 -4.69 31.66
C SER A 10 -19.18 -4.97 31.33
N ALA A 11 -18.92 -5.67 30.23
CA ALA A 11 -17.59 -5.68 29.63
C ALA A 11 -17.38 -4.33 28.93
N LEU A 12 -16.78 -3.35 29.62
CA LEU A 12 -16.17 -2.20 28.96
C LEU A 12 -14.99 -2.72 28.13
N VAL A 13 -15.23 -2.99 26.85
CA VAL A 13 -14.16 -3.03 25.87
C VAL A 13 -13.60 -1.63 25.79
N LEU A 14 -12.40 -1.46 26.35
CA LEU A 14 -11.53 -0.32 26.07
C LEU A 14 -11.22 -0.37 24.57
N ALA A 15 -12.06 0.27 23.77
CA ALA A 15 -11.66 0.72 22.46
C ALA A 15 -10.56 1.75 22.70
N SER A 16 -9.31 1.30 22.74
CA SER A 16 -8.15 2.14 22.51
C SER A 16 -8.26 2.62 21.06
N GLY A 17 -9.13 3.60 20.85
CA GLY A 17 -9.24 4.36 19.63
C GLY A 17 -7.98 5.20 19.50
N VAL A 18 -6.89 4.56 19.08
CA VAL A 18 -6.10 5.19 18.05
C VAL A 18 -7.09 5.34 16.90
N ALA A 19 -7.45 6.58 16.56
CA ALA A 19 -7.92 6.81 15.21
C ALA A 19 -6.86 6.16 14.34
N ALA A 20 -7.21 5.08 13.64
CA ALA A 20 -6.39 4.67 12.52
C ALA A 20 -6.20 5.96 11.72
N ASP A 21 -4.95 6.30 11.45
CA ASP A 21 -4.71 7.25 10.38
C ASP A 21 -5.50 6.67 9.18
N PHE A 22 -6.08 7.52 8.35
CA PHE A 22 -7.01 7.02 7.35
C PHE A 22 -6.58 7.60 6.05
N ILE A 23 -5.97 6.77 5.19
CA ILE A 23 -5.79 7.14 3.80
C ILE A 23 -7.15 6.97 3.14
N PRO A 24 -7.82 8.07 2.73
CA PRO A 24 -9.13 7.96 2.13
C PRO A 24 -9.03 7.31 0.75
N ALA A 25 -9.97 6.42 0.45
CA ALA A 25 -10.11 5.80 -0.86
C ALA A 25 -10.05 6.84 -1.99
N GLY A 26 -9.25 6.57 -3.02
CA GLY A 26 -9.09 7.42 -4.19
C GLY A 26 -8.30 8.71 -3.95
N THR A 27 -7.61 8.85 -2.82
CA THR A 27 -6.77 10.03 -2.56
C THR A 27 -5.37 9.84 -3.10
N ALA A 28 -4.85 10.84 -3.80
CA ALA A 28 -3.45 10.90 -4.19
C ALA A 28 -2.57 11.07 -2.94
N ALA A 29 -1.57 10.20 -2.79
CA ALA A 29 -0.64 10.22 -1.69
C ALA A 29 0.77 9.82 -2.14
N HIS A 30 1.76 10.40 -1.49
CA HIS A 30 3.15 9.95 -1.62
C HIS A 30 3.38 8.76 -0.71
N ILE A 31 4.02 7.71 -1.23
CA ILE A 31 4.46 6.56 -0.43
C ILE A 31 5.89 6.79 0.01
N PHE A 32 6.07 7.32 1.22
CA PHE A 32 7.39 7.68 1.75
C PHE A 32 8.18 6.46 2.25
N SER A 33 9.49 6.55 2.12
CA SER A 33 10.42 5.62 2.75
C SER A 33 10.45 5.80 4.27
N THR A 34 10.33 4.71 5.00
CA THR A 34 10.56 4.69 6.47
C THR A 34 12.04 4.90 6.85
N GLN A 35 12.96 4.68 5.91
CA GLN A 35 14.41 4.91 6.13
C GLN A 35 14.83 6.35 5.80
N ASN A 36 14.08 7.05 4.94
CA ASN A 36 14.33 8.44 4.57
C ASN A 36 13.04 9.10 4.07
N THR A 37 12.34 9.82 4.93
CA THR A 37 11.05 10.45 4.61
C THR A 37 11.14 11.57 3.57
N SER A 38 12.34 11.95 3.12
CA SER A 38 12.52 12.84 1.97
C SER A 38 12.46 12.10 0.62
N LEU A 39 12.33 10.77 0.62
CA LEU A 39 12.20 9.94 -0.57
C LEU A 39 10.83 9.28 -0.62
N ALA A 40 10.22 9.29 -1.79
CA ALA A 40 8.95 8.64 -2.09
C ALA A 40 9.11 7.64 -3.24
N LEU A 41 8.25 6.62 -3.24
CA LEU A 41 8.12 5.67 -4.34
C LEU A 41 7.61 6.39 -5.59
N ALA A 42 8.15 6.05 -6.75
CA ALA A 42 7.68 6.53 -8.06
C ALA A 42 8.00 5.49 -9.14
N PRO A 43 7.26 5.46 -10.26
CA PRO A 43 7.72 4.74 -11.44
C PRO A 43 8.87 5.53 -12.10
N GLN A 44 9.84 4.81 -12.68
CA GLN A 44 10.97 5.41 -13.41
C GLN A 44 10.50 6.28 -14.61
N ALA A 45 9.34 5.96 -15.17
CA ALA A 45 8.72 6.70 -16.26
C ALA A 45 7.21 6.48 -16.26
N ALA A 46 6.46 7.43 -16.84
CA ALA A 46 5.02 7.31 -17.04
C ALA A 46 4.69 6.42 -18.25
N THR A 47 4.97 5.12 -18.12
CA THR A 47 4.76 4.10 -19.17
C THR A 47 4.55 2.73 -18.53
N PRO A 48 3.75 1.82 -19.13
CA PRO A 48 3.62 0.47 -18.60
C PRO A 48 4.97 -0.26 -18.59
N ASN A 49 5.14 -1.15 -17.61
CA ASN A 49 6.37 -1.88 -17.30
C ASN A 49 7.54 -1.03 -16.80
N ALA A 50 7.33 0.25 -16.51
CA ALA A 50 8.32 1.03 -15.77
C ALA A 50 8.53 0.40 -14.38
N TYR A 51 9.79 0.16 -14.02
CA TYR A 51 10.11 -0.30 -12.68
C TYR A 51 9.88 0.83 -11.67
N LEU A 52 9.66 0.44 -10.42
CA LEU A 52 9.56 1.38 -9.31
C LEU A 52 10.95 1.75 -8.79
N GLU A 53 11.10 3.02 -8.46
CA GLU A 53 12.28 3.61 -7.85
C GLU A 53 11.89 4.52 -6.68
N VAL A 54 12.90 5.02 -5.97
CA VAL A 54 12.73 6.06 -4.95
C VAL A 54 13.30 7.36 -5.46
N THR A 55 12.50 8.42 -5.38
CA THR A 55 12.83 9.76 -5.86
C THR A 55 12.44 10.80 -4.81
N ILE A 56 12.78 12.07 -5.07
CA ILE A 56 12.26 13.19 -4.28
C ILE A 56 10.78 13.36 -4.65
N PRO A 57 9.86 13.42 -3.67
CA PRO A 57 8.44 13.61 -3.94
C PRO A 57 8.22 14.91 -4.72
N GLY A 58 7.25 14.89 -5.64
CA GLY A 58 6.81 16.07 -6.35
C GLY A 58 5.87 16.94 -5.50
N ASP A 59 5.05 17.72 -6.19
CA ASP A 59 4.13 18.69 -5.59
C ASP A 59 2.73 18.13 -5.28
N GLY A 60 2.49 16.84 -5.55
CA GLY A 60 1.19 16.19 -5.41
C GLY A 60 0.16 16.59 -6.48
N SER A 61 0.57 17.31 -7.53
CA SER A 61 -0.31 17.63 -8.66
C SER A 61 -0.66 16.39 -9.49
N SER A 62 -1.60 16.52 -10.43
CA SER A 62 -1.95 15.44 -11.37
C SER A 62 -0.78 14.98 -12.24
N ASN A 63 0.29 15.77 -12.34
CA ASN A 63 1.49 15.45 -13.10
C ASN A 63 2.63 14.94 -12.23
N ASP A 64 2.43 14.83 -10.92
CA ASP A 64 3.44 14.32 -10.00
C ASP A 64 3.63 12.81 -10.21
N PRO A 65 4.81 12.36 -10.70
CA PRO A 65 5.05 10.93 -10.91
C PRO A 65 5.12 10.12 -9.61
N SER A 66 5.33 10.77 -8.46
CA SER A 66 5.44 10.11 -7.15
C SER A 66 4.11 10.00 -6.40
N ALA A 67 3.02 10.55 -6.95
CA ALA A 67 1.69 10.50 -6.35
C ALA A 67 0.92 9.26 -6.81
N PHE A 68 0.61 8.36 -5.87
CA PHE A 68 -0.18 7.16 -6.10
C PHE A 68 -1.59 7.30 -5.49
N TYR A 69 -2.55 6.59 -6.06
CA TYR A 69 -3.92 6.52 -5.59
C TYR A 69 -4.18 5.17 -4.93
N ILE A 70 -4.52 5.17 -3.64
CA ILE A 70 -4.97 3.95 -2.96
C ILE A 70 -6.47 3.80 -3.22
N VAL A 71 -6.85 2.80 -4.01
CA VAL A 71 -8.23 2.69 -4.51
C VAL A 71 -9.25 2.51 -3.39
N SER A 72 -8.97 1.68 -2.39
CA SER A 72 -9.94 1.37 -1.31
C SER A 72 -9.55 1.91 0.07
N GLY A 73 -8.41 2.61 0.19
CA GLY A 73 -7.90 3.16 1.46
C GLY A 73 -7.16 2.13 2.34
N SER A 74 -6.83 2.54 3.57
CA SER A 74 -6.03 1.74 4.52
C SER A 74 -6.74 0.43 4.93
N GLY A 75 -5.97 -0.65 5.07
CA GLY A 75 -6.41 -1.96 5.59
C GLY A 75 -7.26 -2.81 4.64
N VAL A 76 -7.62 -2.30 3.45
CA VAL A 76 -8.41 -3.03 2.45
C VAL A 76 -7.50 -3.41 1.27
N PRO A 77 -7.33 -4.71 0.96
CA PRO A 77 -6.60 -5.14 -0.22
C PRO A 77 -7.19 -4.49 -1.48
N SER A 78 -6.38 -3.70 -2.16
CA SER A 78 -6.80 -2.97 -3.36
C SER A 78 -5.61 -2.61 -4.24
N GLN A 79 -5.90 -2.07 -5.41
CA GLN A 79 -4.88 -1.55 -6.30
C GLN A 79 -4.28 -0.25 -5.75
N ILE A 80 -2.96 -0.09 -5.96
CA ILE A 80 -2.25 1.17 -5.79
C ILE A 80 -1.93 1.69 -7.20
N ALA A 81 -2.64 2.73 -7.61
CA ALA A 81 -2.68 3.19 -8.99
C ALA A 81 -1.83 4.45 -9.22
N TYR A 82 -1.29 4.56 -10.43
CA TYR A 82 -0.64 5.72 -11.00
C TYR A 82 -1.21 5.91 -12.42
N GLY A 83 -2.15 6.85 -12.57
CA GLY A 83 -2.97 6.94 -13.78
C GLY A 83 -3.75 5.64 -14.01
N ASP A 84 -3.63 5.08 -15.23
CA ASP A 84 -4.27 3.81 -15.63
C ASP A 84 -3.40 2.57 -15.30
N TRP A 85 -2.30 2.76 -14.58
CA TRP A 85 -1.37 1.68 -14.23
C TRP A 85 -1.35 1.40 -12.73
N CYS A 86 -1.12 0.15 -12.36
CA CYS A 86 -1.14 -0.35 -11.00
C CYS A 86 0.18 -1.04 -10.66
N ILE A 87 0.64 -0.87 -9.41
CA ILE A 87 1.80 -1.62 -8.91
C ILE A 87 1.49 -3.11 -8.96
N THR A 88 2.39 -3.92 -9.52
CA THR A 88 2.21 -5.37 -9.63
C THR A 88 3.41 -6.16 -9.12
N ALA A 89 3.12 -7.27 -8.45
CA ALA A 89 4.08 -8.30 -8.04
C ALA A 89 4.22 -9.42 -9.09
N LYS A 90 3.60 -9.29 -10.26
CA LYS A 90 3.59 -10.35 -11.27
C LYS A 90 5.01 -10.65 -11.74
N GLY A 91 5.43 -11.92 -11.67
CA GLY A 91 6.80 -12.32 -12.03
C GLY A 91 7.87 -11.87 -11.03
N VAL A 92 7.49 -11.23 -9.92
CA VAL A 92 8.39 -10.93 -8.80
C VAL A 92 8.49 -12.18 -7.93
N VAL A 93 9.72 -12.65 -7.73
CA VAL A 93 10.00 -13.78 -6.84
C VAL A 93 10.83 -13.25 -5.67
N PRO A 94 10.31 -13.27 -4.44
CA PRO A 94 11.08 -12.91 -3.24
C PRO A 94 12.40 -13.68 -3.16
N GLU A 95 13.42 -13.05 -2.58
CA GLU A 95 14.77 -13.62 -2.42
C GLU A 95 15.52 -13.95 -3.73
N SER A 96 14.99 -13.54 -4.89
CA SER A 96 15.66 -13.68 -6.20
C SER A 96 16.29 -12.38 -6.72
N ALA A 97 17.02 -12.45 -7.84
CA ALA A 97 17.49 -11.25 -8.56
C ALA A 97 16.35 -10.46 -9.24
N SER A 98 15.14 -11.04 -9.34
CA SER A 98 13.96 -10.45 -9.98
C SER A 98 13.03 -9.75 -8.99
N GLN A 99 13.55 -9.28 -7.85
CA GLN A 99 12.80 -8.54 -6.83
C GLN A 99 12.59 -7.07 -7.22
N ILE A 100 12.14 -6.83 -8.45
CA ILE A 100 11.89 -5.48 -8.96
C ILE A 100 10.40 -5.36 -9.27
N LEU A 101 9.72 -4.48 -8.54
CA LEU A 101 8.33 -4.14 -8.81
C LEU A 101 8.26 -3.18 -10.00
N TYR A 102 7.14 -3.24 -10.70
CA TYR A 102 6.83 -2.38 -11.83
C TYR A 102 5.36 -2.00 -11.82
N ILE A 103 5.00 -1.04 -12.66
CA ILE A 103 3.61 -0.70 -12.95
C ILE A 103 3.14 -1.43 -14.22
N ALA A 104 1.89 -1.89 -14.22
CA ALA A 104 1.24 -2.52 -15.38
C ALA A 104 -0.18 -1.97 -15.54
N GLU A 105 -0.84 -2.22 -16.67
CA GLU A 105 -2.27 -1.86 -16.82
C GLU A 105 -3.09 -2.41 -15.64
N CYS A 106 -3.93 -1.55 -15.06
CA CYS A 106 -4.77 -1.95 -13.94
C CYS A 106 -5.76 -3.03 -14.39
N ASP A 107 -5.72 -4.18 -13.73
CA ASP A 107 -6.63 -5.31 -13.91
C ASP A 107 -7.22 -5.69 -12.55
N ALA A 108 -8.49 -5.38 -12.34
CA ALA A 108 -9.20 -5.67 -11.09
C ALA A 108 -9.40 -7.18 -10.83
N SER A 109 -9.04 -8.04 -11.80
CA SER A 109 -9.02 -9.49 -11.65
C SER A 109 -7.63 -10.07 -11.39
N ASP A 110 -6.55 -9.27 -11.48
CA ASP A 110 -5.18 -9.72 -11.24
C ASP A 110 -4.80 -9.58 -9.75
N PRO A 111 -4.76 -10.69 -8.98
CA PRO A 111 -4.41 -10.63 -7.56
C PRO A 111 -2.97 -10.16 -7.31
N ALA A 112 -2.08 -10.21 -8.31
CA ALA A 112 -0.73 -9.67 -8.19
C ALA A 112 -0.70 -8.14 -8.09
N GLN A 113 -1.82 -7.47 -8.37
CA GLN A 113 -1.97 -6.01 -8.24
C GLN A 113 -2.61 -5.57 -6.91
N PHE A 114 -2.94 -6.53 -6.03
CA PHE A 114 -3.60 -6.22 -4.77
C PHE A 114 -2.60 -6.07 -3.64
N TRP A 115 -2.66 -4.89 -3.03
CA TRP A 115 -1.82 -4.47 -1.92
C TRP A 115 -2.69 -4.00 -0.77
N THR A 116 -2.26 -4.30 0.44
CA THR A 116 -2.86 -3.76 1.67
C THR A 116 -1.90 -2.73 2.22
N VAL A 117 -2.36 -1.48 2.31
CA VAL A 117 -1.61 -0.41 2.99
C VAL A 117 -2.06 -0.39 4.44
N ASN A 118 -1.15 -0.79 5.32
CA ASN A 118 -1.34 -0.82 6.76
C ASN A 118 -0.53 0.30 7.41
N GLU A 119 -1.01 0.79 8.53
CA GLU A 119 -0.34 1.85 9.30
C GLU A 119 0.27 1.35 10.60
N ASN A 120 -0.27 0.25 11.14
CA ASN A 120 0.26 -0.37 12.34
C ASN A 120 0.28 -1.91 12.20
N PRO A 121 1.43 -2.49 11.80
CA PRO A 121 2.67 -1.81 11.40
C PRO A 121 2.53 -1.07 10.06
N SER A 122 3.30 -0.01 9.87
CA SER A 122 3.31 0.78 8.61
C SER A 122 3.93 -0.05 7.49
N THR A 123 3.12 -0.73 6.69
CA THR A 123 3.56 -1.63 5.62
C THR A 123 2.67 -1.55 4.40
N ILE A 124 3.22 -1.91 3.25
CA ILE A 124 2.45 -2.22 2.05
C ILE A 124 2.73 -3.68 1.71
N SER A 125 1.72 -4.55 1.85
CA SER A 125 1.90 -5.99 1.74
C SER A 125 0.89 -6.65 0.80
N ASN A 126 1.30 -7.72 0.12
CA ASN A 126 0.42 -8.54 -0.70
C ASN A 126 -0.24 -9.67 0.14
N ALA A 127 -1.11 -10.47 -0.48
CA ALA A 127 -1.82 -11.57 0.18
C ALA A 127 -0.90 -12.71 0.67
N ASP A 128 0.31 -12.83 0.11
CA ASP A 128 1.31 -13.82 0.52
C ASP A 128 2.13 -13.36 1.75
N GLY A 129 1.87 -12.15 2.26
CA GLY A 129 2.62 -11.55 3.37
C GLY A 129 3.94 -10.90 2.96
N ASN A 130 4.24 -10.81 1.66
CA ASN A 130 5.42 -10.10 1.17
C ASN A 130 5.20 -8.59 1.24
N CYS A 131 6.21 -7.85 1.68
CA CYS A 131 6.16 -6.40 1.80
C CYS A 131 6.92 -5.72 0.65
N ILE A 132 6.45 -4.55 0.23
CA ILE A 132 7.25 -3.63 -0.58
C ILE A 132 8.39 -3.10 0.29
N THR A 133 9.63 -3.32 -0.13
CA THR A 133 10.82 -2.85 0.56
C THR A 133 11.73 -2.08 -0.36
N LEU A 134 12.51 -1.14 0.20
CA LEU A 134 13.58 -0.51 -0.54
C LEU A 134 14.81 -1.41 -0.57
N GLY A 135 15.38 -1.55 -1.76
CA GLY A 135 16.62 -2.28 -1.99
C GLY A 135 17.52 -1.54 -2.96
N ARG A 136 18.79 -1.96 -3.02
CA ARG A 136 19.63 -1.60 -4.16
C ARG A 136 19.25 -2.48 -5.33
N ARG A 137 19.12 -1.90 -6.51
CA ARG A 137 19.02 -2.67 -7.75
C ARG A 137 20.26 -3.58 -7.84
N PRO A 138 20.12 -4.90 -7.98
CA PRO A 138 21.25 -5.77 -8.22
C PRO A 138 21.98 -5.30 -9.48
N THR A 139 23.25 -4.96 -9.37
CA THR A 139 24.11 -4.79 -10.53
C THR A 139 24.37 -6.18 -11.08
N VAL A 140 23.75 -6.50 -12.22
CA VAL A 140 24.15 -7.64 -13.06
C VAL A 140 25.41 -7.31 -13.84
#